data_AF-A0A7C5UPN8-F1
#
_entry.id   AF-A0A7C5UPN8-F1
#
_cell.length_a   1.000
_cell.length_b   1.000
_cell.length_c   1.000
_cell.angle_alpha   90.00
_cell.angle_beta   90.00
_cell.angle_gamma   90.00
#
_symmetry.space_group_name_H-M   'P 1'
#
loop_
_entity.id
_entity.type
_entity.pdbx_description
1 polymer ?
#
loop_
_entity_poly.entity_id
_entity_poly.type
_entity_poly.pdbx_seq_one_letter_code
_entity_poly.pdbx_strand_id
1 'polypeptide(L)'
;MLATDECARLGLELPPVPEDLIKSLGEFLAYRWSRNNPIDLAASGGQTALIKVLELVARSPAFDGIIHIGIGLSAFARLVVEGSFYFGKEEQTKLRELFLKGARKIDEVLAQKMLSLSQELGKPILATSDTASTPSGENIAWQVLKEKSRLIYPTPNHSARATSYLVRYQEFLARKNKG
;
A
#
# COMPACT_ATOMS: atom_id res chain seq x y z
N MET A 1 -10.35 8.90 -9.41
CA MET A 1 -10.12 7.45 -9.11
C MET A 1 -10.59 7.24 -7.68
N LEU A 2 -11.28 6.13 -7.37
CA LEU A 2 -12.08 5.96 -6.13
C LEU A 2 -11.44 6.47 -4.83
N ALA A 3 -10.14 6.25 -4.62
CA ALA A 3 -9.41 6.76 -3.46
C ALA A 3 -9.33 8.30 -3.43
N THR A 4 -8.93 8.91 -4.55
CA THR A 4 -8.82 10.36 -4.76
C THR A 4 -10.18 11.03 -4.59
N ASP A 5 -11.22 10.46 -5.19
CA ASP A 5 -12.56 11.04 -5.17
C ASP A 5 -13.13 11.00 -3.73
N GLU A 6 -12.91 9.91 -3.00
CA GLU A 6 -13.29 9.80 -1.59
C GLU A 6 -12.46 10.71 -0.68
N CYS A 7 -11.14 10.82 -0.90
CA CYS A 7 -10.29 11.76 -0.18
C CYS A 7 -10.80 13.20 -0.34
N ALA A 8 -11.07 13.64 -1.59
CA ALA A 8 -11.61 14.96 -1.87
C ALA A 8 -12.97 15.17 -1.18
N ARG A 9 -13.87 14.18 -1.25
CA ARG A 9 -15.18 14.22 -0.57
C ARG A 9 -15.06 14.36 0.95
N LEU A 10 -13.99 13.83 1.54
CA LEU A 10 -13.71 13.88 2.97
C LEU A 10 -12.93 15.14 3.41
N GLY A 11 -12.58 16.01 2.47
CA GLY A 11 -11.79 17.22 2.72
C GLY A 11 -10.28 16.97 2.85
N LEU A 12 -9.79 15.83 2.36
CA LEU A 12 -8.35 15.56 2.24
C LEU A 12 -7.81 16.14 0.93
N GLU A 13 -6.61 16.69 0.99
CA GLU A 13 -5.93 17.23 -0.17
C GLU A 13 -4.97 16.19 -0.78
N LEU A 14 -4.90 16.16 -2.11
CA LEU A 14 -3.89 15.41 -2.85
C LEU A 14 -2.94 16.44 -3.48
N PRO A 15 -1.85 16.82 -2.80
CA PRO A 15 -0.92 17.79 -3.36
C PRO A 15 -0.27 17.22 -4.63
N PRO A 16 0.13 18.08 -5.59
CA PRO A 16 0.87 17.64 -6.76
C PRO A 16 2.19 16.99 -6.33
N VAL A 17 2.67 16.03 -7.14
CA VAL A 17 3.98 15.42 -6.90
C VAL A 17 5.07 16.43 -7.23
N PRO A 18 5.99 16.74 -6.29
CA PRO A 18 7.07 17.68 -6.55
C PRO A 18 7.96 17.26 -7.74
N GLU A 19 8.46 18.24 -8.50
CA GLU A 19 9.28 17.99 -9.69
C GLU A 19 10.58 17.24 -9.37
N ASP A 20 11.20 17.55 -8.22
CA ASP A 20 12.39 16.85 -7.74
C ASP A 20 12.10 15.38 -7.44
N LEU A 21 10.95 15.08 -6.81
CA LEU A 21 10.51 13.71 -6.59
C LEU A 21 10.19 13.01 -7.92
N ILE A 22 9.54 13.69 -8.87
CA ILE A 22 9.29 13.15 -10.21
C ILE A 22 10.59 12.76 -10.89
N LYS A 23 11.61 13.63 -10.82
CA LYS A 23 12.93 13.38 -11.37
C LYS A 23 13.60 12.18 -10.71
N SER A 24 13.65 12.11 -9.38
CA SER A 24 14.24 10.98 -8.65
C SER A 24 13.56 9.64 -8.93
N LEU A 25 12.23 9.64 -9.07
CA LEU A 25 11.48 8.45 -9.48
C LEU A 25 11.79 8.06 -10.93
N GLY A 26 11.90 9.04 -11.83
CA GLY A 26 12.22 8.85 -13.24
C GLY A 26 13.60 8.25 -13.53
N GLU A 27 14.54 8.29 -12.59
CA GLU A 27 15.86 7.68 -12.73
C GLU A 27 15.82 6.14 -12.81
N PHE A 28 14.77 5.52 -12.27
CA PHE A 28 14.67 4.05 -12.22
C PHE A 28 13.30 3.49 -12.66
N LEU A 29 12.27 4.33 -12.78
CA LEU A 29 10.97 3.90 -13.32
C LEU A 29 10.94 4.00 -14.85
N ALA A 30 10.38 2.96 -15.49
CA ALA A 30 10.18 2.94 -16.94
C ALA A 30 9.08 3.93 -17.36
N TYR A 31 9.08 4.39 -18.62
CA TYR A 31 8.29 5.55 -19.08
C TYR A 31 6.78 5.59 -18.78
N ARG A 32 6.13 4.43 -18.54
CA ARG A 32 4.66 4.28 -18.44
C ARG A 32 4.03 4.66 -17.10
N TRP A 33 4.81 5.12 -16.11
CA TRP A 33 4.27 5.49 -14.80
C TRP A 33 3.57 6.87 -14.80
N SER A 34 2.54 7.02 -13.95
CA SER A 34 1.82 8.28 -13.74
C SER A 34 2.58 9.16 -12.75
N ARG A 35 2.86 10.40 -13.16
CA ARG A 35 3.54 11.44 -12.35
C ARG A 35 2.56 12.28 -11.51
N ASN A 36 1.27 11.95 -11.57
CA ASN A 36 0.24 12.63 -10.78
C ASN A 36 0.16 12.07 -9.36
N ASN A 37 -0.72 12.65 -8.55
CA ASN A 37 -1.15 12.07 -7.27
C ASN A 37 -2.57 11.50 -7.46
N PRO A 38 -2.74 10.17 -7.61
CA PRO A 38 -1.83 9.10 -7.18
C PRO A 38 -0.70 8.78 -8.17
N ILE A 39 0.43 8.34 -7.62
CA ILE A 39 1.56 7.77 -8.36
C ILE A 39 1.22 6.32 -8.73
N ASP A 40 1.10 6.04 -10.03
CA ASP A 40 0.81 4.71 -10.56
C ASP A 40 2.05 4.16 -11.26
N LEU A 41 2.54 3.02 -10.79
CA LEU A 41 3.73 2.38 -11.35
C LEU A 41 3.46 1.58 -12.63
N ALA A 42 2.20 1.40 -13.07
CA ALA A 42 1.84 0.65 -14.27
C ALA A 42 2.48 -0.76 -14.33
N ALA A 43 2.53 -1.43 -13.17
CA ALA A 43 3.24 -2.70 -12.95
C ALA A 43 4.74 -2.71 -13.33
N SER A 44 5.37 -1.53 -13.43
CA SER A 44 6.78 -1.40 -13.77
C SER A 44 7.71 -1.54 -12.56
N GLY A 45 8.93 -2.02 -12.81
CA GLY A 45 10.05 -1.95 -11.86
C GLY A 45 10.12 -3.04 -10.77
N GLY A 46 9.10 -3.91 -10.66
CA GLY A 46 9.10 -5.02 -9.70
C GLY A 46 9.15 -4.60 -8.23
N GLN A 47 9.44 -5.55 -7.33
CA GLN A 47 9.44 -5.33 -5.88
C GLN A 47 10.41 -4.23 -5.44
N THR A 48 11.63 -4.21 -6.00
CA THR A 48 12.67 -3.25 -5.62
C THR A 48 12.25 -1.81 -5.94
N ALA A 49 11.60 -1.59 -7.08
CA ALA A 49 11.09 -0.27 -7.42
C ALA A 49 9.97 0.17 -6.47
N LEU A 50 9.03 -0.72 -6.13
CA LEU A 50 7.93 -0.40 -5.22
C LEU A 50 8.42 0.11 -3.86
N ILE A 51 9.41 -0.58 -3.28
CA ILE A 51 10.02 -0.21 -2.00
C ILE A 51 10.73 1.15 -2.10
N LYS A 52 11.49 1.35 -3.17
CA LYS A 52 12.24 2.60 -3.41
C LYS A 52 11.29 3.78 -3.62
N VAL A 53 10.19 3.59 -4.35
CA VAL A 53 9.13 4.59 -4.53
C VAL A 53 8.52 4.96 -3.18
N LEU A 54 8.08 3.96 -2.40
CA LEU A 54 7.46 4.19 -1.10
C LEU A 54 8.38 5.00 -0.18
N GLU A 55 9.68 4.68 -0.16
CA GLU A 55 10.67 5.41 0.63
C GLU A 55 10.85 6.86 0.18
N LEU A 56 11.00 7.11 -1.12
CA LEU A 56 11.16 8.47 -1.65
C LEU A 56 9.91 9.32 -1.40
N VAL A 57 8.72 8.75 -1.60
CA VAL A 57 7.44 9.42 -1.35
C VAL A 57 7.27 9.72 0.14
N ALA A 58 7.54 8.75 1.03
CA ALA A 58 7.39 8.95 2.48
C ALA A 58 8.31 10.04 3.03
N ARG A 59 9.53 10.12 2.52
CA ARG A 59 10.52 11.12 2.93
C ARG A 59 10.25 12.51 2.34
N SER A 60 9.46 12.63 1.26
CA SER A 60 9.10 13.93 0.71
C SER A 60 8.30 14.76 1.72
N PRO A 61 8.67 16.03 1.96
CA PRO A 61 7.91 16.91 2.87
C PRO A 61 6.54 17.30 2.30
N ALA A 62 6.27 17.06 1.01
CA ALA A 62 5.00 17.38 0.36
C ALA A 62 3.82 16.50 0.81
N PHE A 63 4.09 15.37 1.50
CA PHE A 63 3.05 14.44 1.93
C PHE A 63 3.09 14.23 3.45
N ASP A 64 1.96 14.44 4.10
CA ASP A 64 1.76 14.18 5.53
C ASP A 64 1.39 12.73 5.83
N GLY A 65 0.91 11.99 4.83
CA GLY A 65 0.51 10.60 4.95
C GLY A 65 0.40 9.91 3.58
N ILE A 66 0.35 8.59 3.59
CA ILE A 66 0.33 7.77 2.37
C ILE A 66 -0.79 6.73 2.47
N ILE A 67 -1.56 6.58 1.39
CA ILE A 67 -2.40 5.41 1.15
C ILE A 67 -1.70 4.56 0.10
N HIS A 68 -1.13 3.43 0.54
CA HIS A 68 -0.52 2.45 -0.35
C HIS A 68 -1.60 1.47 -0.83
N ILE A 69 -1.83 1.41 -2.13
CA ILE A 69 -2.78 0.49 -2.76
C ILE A 69 -1.99 -0.63 -3.43
N GLY A 70 -2.29 -1.88 -3.08
CA GLY A 70 -1.63 -3.05 -3.66
C GLY A 70 -0.61 -3.68 -2.71
N ILE A 71 -1.12 -4.48 -1.78
CA ILE A 71 -0.37 -5.42 -0.94
C ILE A 71 -1.15 -6.74 -0.88
N GLY A 72 -0.52 -7.87 -0.54
CA GLY A 72 -1.22 -9.17 -0.46
C GLY A 72 -1.08 -9.99 -1.74
N LEU A 73 0.07 -9.89 -2.42
CA LEU A 73 0.35 -10.66 -3.62
C LEU A 73 0.28 -12.17 -3.35
N SER A 74 0.63 -12.61 -2.14
CA SER A 74 0.49 -14.01 -1.72
C SER A 74 -0.97 -14.46 -1.69
N ALA A 75 -1.88 -13.63 -1.18
CA ALA A 75 -3.31 -13.94 -1.17
C ALA A 75 -3.90 -13.93 -2.59
N PHE A 76 -3.48 -12.98 -3.43
CA PHE A 76 -3.88 -12.94 -4.83
C PHE A 76 -3.39 -14.16 -5.61
N ALA A 77 -2.10 -14.50 -5.49
CA ALA A 77 -1.52 -15.68 -6.13
C ALA A 77 -2.24 -16.97 -5.71
N ARG A 78 -2.59 -17.09 -4.43
CA ARG A 78 -3.38 -18.22 -3.93
C ARG A 78 -4.75 -18.29 -4.62
N LEU A 79 -5.47 -17.17 -4.66
CA LEU A 79 -6.79 -17.10 -5.30
C LEU A 79 -6.72 -17.51 -6.77
N VAL A 80 -5.71 -17.03 -7.50
CA VAL A 80 -5.52 -17.37 -8.92
C VAL A 80 -5.20 -18.85 -9.11
N VAL A 81 -4.33 -19.43 -8.27
CA VAL A 81 -3.93 -20.84 -8.42
C VAL A 81 -5.05 -21.80 -7.98
N GLU A 82 -5.63 -21.59 -6.80
CA GLU A 82 -6.66 -22.47 -6.23
C GLU A 82 -8.02 -22.31 -6.95
N GLY A 83 -8.29 -21.13 -7.50
CA GLY A 83 -9.51 -20.84 -8.26
C GLY A 83 -9.43 -21.22 -9.76
N SER A 84 -8.28 -21.68 -10.25
CA SER A 84 -8.09 -21.99 -11.66
C SER A 84 -8.72 -23.33 -12.04
N PHE A 85 -9.61 -23.32 -13.04
CA PHE A 85 -10.15 -24.53 -13.67
C PHE A 85 -9.21 -25.14 -14.72
N TYR A 86 -8.11 -24.45 -15.06
CA TYR A 86 -7.13 -24.92 -16.04
C TYR A 86 -6.09 -25.88 -15.46
N PHE A 87 -5.93 -25.89 -14.14
CA PHE A 87 -4.93 -26.71 -13.45
C PHE A 87 -5.61 -27.84 -12.69
N GLY A 88 -5.08 -29.06 -12.83
CA GLY A 88 -5.45 -30.19 -11.95
C GLY A 88 -4.95 -29.98 -10.52
N LYS A 89 -5.53 -30.68 -9.53
CA LYS A 89 -5.17 -30.50 -8.10
C LYS A 89 -3.67 -30.65 -7.80
N GLU A 90 -2.99 -31.57 -8.48
CA GLU A 90 -1.55 -31.78 -8.29
C GLU A 90 -0.72 -30.61 -8.82
N GLU A 91 -1.10 -30.07 -9.98
CA GLU A 91 -0.46 -28.90 -10.59
C GLU A 91 -0.72 -27.63 -9.78
N GLN A 92 -1.97 -27.43 -9.31
CA GLN A 92 -2.31 -26.36 -8.39
C GLN A 92 -1.41 -26.39 -7.15
N THR A 93 -1.15 -27.57 -6.57
CA THR A 93 -0.29 -27.70 -5.39
C THR A 93 1.14 -27.23 -5.68
N LYS A 94 1.72 -27.66 -6.81
CA LYS A 94 3.08 -27.27 -7.23
C LYS A 94 3.18 -25.76 -7.53
N LEU A 95 2.22 -25.23 -8.29
CA LEU A 95 2.15 -23.79 -8.61
C LEU A 95 1.96 -22.95 -7.35
N ARG A 96 1.13 -23.42 -6.42
CA ARG A 96 0.90 -22.77 -5.13
C ARG A 96 2.20 -22.63 -4.37
N GLU A 97 2.97 -23.72 -4.21
CA GLU A 97 4.26 -23.65 -3.51
C GLU A 97 5.26 -22.70 -4.17
N LEU A 98 5.36 -22.74 -5.51
CA LEU A 98 6.28 -21.90 -6.27
C LEU A 98 5.92 -20.41 -6.17
N PHE A 99 4.67 -20.04 -6.46
CA PHE A 99 4.23 -18.64 -6.46
C PHE A 99 4.14 -18.07 -5.05
N LEU A 100 3.66 -18.85 -4.07
CA LEU A 100 3.52 -18.36 -2.71
C LEU A 100 4.87 -18.03 -2.08
N LYS A 101 5.94 -18.79 -2.35
CA LYS A 101 7.24 -18.50 -1.72
C LYS A 101 7.75 -17.11 -2.09
N GLY A 102 7.71 -16.75 -3.37
CA GLY A 102 8.11 -15.42 -3.85
C GLY A 102 7.16 -14.33 -3.38
N ALA A 103 5.85 -14.54 -3.55
CA ALA A 103 4.82 -13.57 -3.19
C ALA A 103 4.78 -13.27 -1.68
N ARG A 104 4.98 -14.28 -0.83
CA ARG A 104 5.07 -14.12 0.63
C ARG A 104 6.25 -13.25 1.02
N LYS A 105 7.41 -13.44 0.37
CA LYS A 105 8.59 -12.61 0.66
C LYS A 105 8.37 -11.15 0.25
N ILE A 106 7.66 -10.94 -0.86
CA ILE A 106 7.28 -9.60 -1.32
C ILE A 106 6.39 -8.91 -0.29
N ASP A 107 5.33 -9.58 0.15
CA ASP A 107 4.38 -9.07 1.13
C ASP A 107 5.03 -8.75 2.47
N GLU A 108 5.90 -9.64 2.98
CA GLU A 108 6.64 -9.46 4.23
C GLU A 108 7.51 -8.20 4.19
N VAL A 109 8.35 -8.07 3.15
CA VAL A 109 9.29 -6.95 3.02
C VAL A 109 8.54 -5.63 2.86
N LEU A 110 7.47 -5.61 2.05
CA LEU A 110 6.66 -4.41 1.85
C LEU A 110 5.94 -3.99 3.14
N ALA A 111 5.28 -4.91 3.83
CA ALA A 111 4.60 -4.64 5.09
C ALA A 111 5.58 -4.11 6.16
N GLN A 112 6.76 -4.74 6.28
CA GLN A 112 7.78 -4.33 7.23
C GLN A 112 8.34 -2.93 6.90
N LYS A 113 8.56 -2.62 5.61
CA LYS A 113 9.04 -1.30 5.18
C LYS A 113 7.99 -0.21 5.41
N MET A 114 6.72 -0.47 5.14
CA MET A 114 5.63 0.46 5.42
C MET A 114 5.56 0.78 6.92
N LEU A 115 5.66 -0.24 7.77
CA LEU A 115 5.67 -0.06 9.22
C LEU A 115 6.89 0.75 9.67
N SER A 116 8.09 0.39 9.21
CA SER A 116 9.32 1.05 9.64
C SER A 116 9.34 2.51 9.22
N LEU A 117 8.97 2.82 7.97
CA LEU A 117 8.92 4.20 7.48
C LEU A 117 7.86 5.02 8.24
N SER A 118 6.69 4.43 8.51
CA SER A 118 5.64 5.12 9.26
C SER A 118 6.08 5.47 10.68
N GLN A 119 6.80 4.57 11.36
CA GLN A 119 7.34 4.80 12.69
C GLN A 119 8.51 5.79 12.68
N GLU A 120 9.45 5.63 11.75
CA GLU A 120 10.64 6.47 11.61
C GLU A 120 10.26 7.93 11.33
N LEU A 121 9.32 8.15 10.41
CA LEU A 121 8.98 9.48 9.92
C LEU A 121 7.81 10.12 10.67
N GLY A 122 7.13 9.38 11.55
CA GLY A 122 5.92 9.83 12.24
C GLY A 122 4.72 10.08 11.31
N LYS A 123 4.80 9.61 10.05
CA LYS A 123 3.74 9.79 9.05
C LYS A 123 2.87 8.53 8.95
N PRO A 124 1.53 8.65 8.94
CA PRO A 124 0.67 7.49 8.72
C PRO A 124 0.84 6.92 7.30
N ILE A 125 1.16 5.63 7.21
CA ILE A 125 1.17 4.86 5.96
C ILE A 125 0.11 3.77 6.08
N LEU A 126 -1.00 3.91 5.35
CA LEU A 126 -2.14 3.00 5.38
C LEU A 126 -2.04 2.02 4.22
N ALA A 127 -2.31 0.75 4.50
CA ALA A 127 -2.33 -0.31 3.49
C ALA A 127 -3.76 -0.55 3.00
N THR A 128 -3.93 -0.62 1.69
CA THR A 128 -5.18 -0.98 1.02
C THR A 128 -4.97 -2.20 0.14
N SER A 129 -5.82 -3.20 0.30
CA SER A 129 -5.80 -4.41 -0.51
C SER A 129 -7.21 -4.96 -0.67
N ASP A 130 -7.59 -5.26 -1.91
CA ASP A 130 -8.79 -6.03 -2.23
C ASP A 130 -8.76 -7.43 -1.62
N THR A 131 -7.57 -8.03 -1.49
CA THR A 131 -7.38 -9.32 -0.79
C THR A 131 -7.54 -9.24 0.72
N ALA A 132 -7.68 -8.04 1.32
CA ALA A 132 -7.93 -7.92 2.76
C ALA A 132 -9.32 -8.45 3.16
N SER A 133 -10.28 -8.44 2.22
CA SER A 133 -11.59 -9.09 2.39
C SER A 133 -11.55 -10.61 2.29
N THR A 134 -10.41 -11.18 1.89
CA THR A 134 -10.13 -12.61 1.97
C THR A 134 -9.17 -12.88 3.14
N PRO A 135 -9.63 -12.78 4.41
CA PRO A 135 -8.77 -13.01 5.56
C PRO A 135 -8.32 -14.48 5.53
N SER A 136 -7.12 -14.67 5.00
CA SER A 136 -6.43 -15.94 5.03
C SER A 136 -5.35 -15.85 6.07
N GLY A 137 -5.30 -16.87 6.94
CA GLY A 137 -4.16 -17.11 7.81
C GLY A 137 -2.86 -17.32 7.05
N GLU A 138 -2.82 -17.28 5.72
CA GLU A 138 -1.61 -17.30 4.90
C GLU A 138 -1.22 -15.94 4.29
N ASN A 139 -2.05 -14.89 4.44
CA ASN A 139 -1.71 -13.54 3.97
C ASN A 139 -0.67 -12.92 4.91
N ILE A 140 0.61 -13.03 4.56
CA ILE A 140 1.73 -12.59 5.40
C ILE A 140 1.68 -11.08 5.66
N ALA A 141 1.30 -10.27 4.67
CA ALA A 141 1.13 -8.84 4.89
C ALA A 141 0.10 -8.55 5.98
N TRP A 142 -1.02 -9.28 5.98
CA TRP A 142 -2.03 -9.16 7.04
C TRP A 142 -1.50 -9.65 8.39
N GLN A 143 -0.78 -10.77 8.44
CA GLN A 143 -0.17 -11.26 9.69
C GLN A 143 0.79 -10.24 10.30
N VAL A 144 1.76 -9.76 9.52
CA VAL A 144 2.79 -8.81 9.96
C VAL A 144 2.15 -7.50 10.44
N LEU A 145 1.19 -6.96 9.68
CA LEU A 145 0.51 -5.73 10.08
C LEU A 145 -0.38 -5.94 11.31
N LYS A 146 -1.09 -7.07 11.39
CA LYS A 146 -1.92 -7.41 12.55
C LYS A 146 -1.11 -7.56 13.83
N GLU A 147 0.02 -8.26 13.80
CA GLU A 147 0.94 -8.41 14.94
C GLU A 147 1.41 -7.06 15.50
N LYS A 148 1.42 -6.03 14.66
CA LYS A 148 1.85 -4.67 14.98
C LYS A 148 0.67 -3.72 15.19
N SER A 149 -0.54 -4.26 15.37
CA SER A 149 -1.79 -3.51 15.53
C SER A 149 -2.04 -2.50 14.40
N ARG A 150 -1.59 -2.81 13.18
CA ARG A 150 -1.88 -2.08 11.95
C ARG A 150 -2.96 -2.80 11.15
N LEU A 151 -3.84 -2.03 10.52
CA LEU A 151 -4.94 -2.54 9.72
C LEU A 151 -4.61 -2.48 8.23
N ILE A 152 -5.08 -3.47 7.47
CA ILE A 152 -5.20 -3.41 6.02
C ILE A 152 -6.66 -3.13 5.69
N TYR A 153 -6.91 -2.07 4.92
CA TYR A 153 -8.25 -1.68 4.52
C TYR A 153 -8.67 -2.41 3.24
N PRO A 154 -9.93 -2.92 3.17
CA PRO A 154 -10.40 -3.74 2.05
C PRO A 154 -10.66 -2.97 0.76
N THR A 155 -10.79 -1.65 0.84
CA THR A 155 -11.07 -0.80 -0.32
C THR A 155 -10.41 0.56 -0.15
N PRO A 156 -10.11 1.29 -1.22
CA PRO A 156 -9.57 2.64 -1.12
C PRO A 156 -10.46 3.63 -0.35
N ASN A 157 -11.79 3.45 -0.37
CA ASN A 157 -12.71 4.31 0.39
C ASN A 157 -12.54 4.14 1.91
N HIS A 158 -12.32 2.90 2.36
CA HIS A 158 -12.06 2.61 3.78
C HIS A 158 -10.76 3.23 4.26
N SER A 159 -9.68 3.16 3.46
CA SER A 159 -8.43 3.82 3.81
C SER A 159 -8.55 5.35 3.79
N ALA A 160 -9.25 5.93 2.81
CA ALA A 160 -9.48 7.38 2.76
C ALA A 160 -10.26 7.87 4.00
N ARG A 161 -11.31 7.15 4.40
CA ARG A 161 -12.06 7.40 5.63
C ARG A 161 -11.17 7.33 6.87
N ALA A 162 -10.35 6.28 6.99
CA ALA A 162 -9.42 6.15 8.11
C ALA A 162 -8.41 7.31 8.16
N THR A 163 -7.82 7.69 7.02
CA THR A 163 -6.95 8.87 6.93
C THR A 163 -7.67 10.14 7.40
N SER A 164 -8.92 10.36 6.99
CA SER A 164 -9.70 11.53 7.42
C SER A 164 -9.91 11.58 8.94
N TYR A 165 -10.10 10.44 9.60
CA TYR A 165 -10.21 10.39 11.06
C TYR A 165 -8.88 10.67 11.75
N LEU A 166 -7.76 10.19 11.21
CA LEU A 166 -6.43 10.52 11.74
C LEU A 166 -6.17 12.03 11.68
N VAL A 167 -6.49 12.67 10.55
CA VAL A 167 -6.35 14.13 10.39
C VAL A 167 -7.25 14.87 11.38
N ARG A 168 -8.54 14.55 11.44
CA ARG A 168 -9.50 15.18 12.38
C ARG A 168 -9.07 15.04 13.83
N TYR A 169 -8.53 13.88 14.20
CA TYR A 169 -8.02 13.65 15.55
C TYR A 169 -6.79 14.52 15.83
N GLN A 170 -5.86 14.62 14.89
CA GLN A 170 -4.69 15.48 15.03
C GLN A 170 -5.07 16.96 15.16
N GLU A 171 -6.05 17.44 14.38
CA GLU A 171 -6.58 18.79 14.51
C GLU A 171 -7.24 19.04 15.85
N PHE A 172 -7.99 18.05 16.38
CA PHE A 172 -8.59 18.12 17.70
C PHE A 172 -7.52 18.25 18.79
N LEU A 173 -6.46 17.43 18.75
CA LEU A 173 -5.33 17.52 19.68
C LEU A 173 -4.62 18.87 19.59
N ALA A 174 -4.41 19.38 18.37
CA ALA A 174 -3.79 20.69 18.16
C ALA A 174 -4.63 21.85 18.73
N ARG A 175 -5.97 21.76 18.65
CA ARG A 175 -6.88 22.73 19.29
C ARG A 175 -6.83 22.64 20.81
N LYS A 176 -6.83 21.42 21.36
CA LYS A 176 -6.77 21.19 22.81
C LYS A 176 -5.47 21.71 23.43
N ASN A 177 -4.33 21.56 22.74
CA ASN A 177 -3.04 22.01 23.24
C ASN A 177 -2.82 23.53 23.15
N LYS A 178 -3.73 24.26 22.49
CA LYS A 178 -3.69 25.73 22.35
C LYS A 178 -4.59 26.47 23.34
N GLY A 179 -5.46 25.77 24.07
CA GLY A 179 -6.33 26.32 25.12
C GLY A 179 -5.91 25.84 26.49
#